data_AF-A0A7X6V9V6-F1
#
_entry.id   AF-A0A7X6V9V6-F1
#
_cell.length_a   1.000
_cell.length_b   1.000
_cell.length_c   1.000
_cell.angle_alpha   90.00
_cell.angle_beta   90.00
_cell.angle_gamma   90.00
#
_symmetry.space_group_name_H-M   'P 1'
#
loop_
_entity.id
_entity.type
_entity.pdbx_description
1 polymer ?
#
loop_
_entity_poly.entity_id
_entity_poly.type
_entity_poly.pdbx_seq_one_letter_code
_entity_poly.pdbx_strand_id
1 'polypeptide(L)'
;MLNLRFHGAVQTTTGSMHMIEYNGRKILLDCGLVQGKRKESFEQNRNIPFKVSDIDAIVLSHAHIDHCGRIPALVRLGFNGKVYCTPATRDLAEIMLSDSAFLQEKDVEYVNKKRARQGKVLFELLYDQNDVLRTMKLFEPVDYGVQKEILPNLKLTFNDAGHILGSATCTLDYLKDGKPRRLLYTGDLGQKDTPFLSNPEVVED
;
A
#
# COMPACT_ATOMS: atom_id res chain seq x y z
N MET A 1 14.10 9.05 16.79
CA MET A 1 13.16 8.10 17.43
C MET A 1 12.20 7.61 16.37
N LEU A 2 11.84 6.32 16.36
CA LEU A 2 10.87 5.74 15.43
C LEU A 2 9.52 5.60 16.13
N ASN A 3 8.45 6.13 15.54
CA ASN A 3 7.08 5.95 16.02
C ASN A 3 6.28 5.15 14.98
N LEU A 4 5.47 4.19 15.45
CA LEU A 4 4.55 3.41 14.63
C LEU A 4 3.11 3.84 14.94
N ARG A 5 2.32 4.11 13.91
CA ARG A 5 0.89 4.40 14.01
C ARG A 5 0.11 3.45 13.11
N PHE A 6 -1.00 2.95 13.62
CA PHE A 6 -1.88 2.03 12.89
C PHE A 6 -3.08 2.82 12.36
N HIS A 7 -3.26 2.87 11.04
CA HIS A 7 -4.34 3.62 10.38
C HIS A 7 -5.41 2.72 9.75
N GLY A 8 -5.12 1.43 9.56
CA GLY A 8 -6.04 0.44 9.01
C GLY A 8 -5.62 -0.99 9.36
N ALA A 9 -6.46 -1.97 9.01
CA ALA A 9 -6.28 -3.39 9.36
C ALA A 9 -6.06 -3.68 10.86
N VAL A 10 -6.57 -2.81 11.76
CA VAL A 10 -6.55 -3.06 13.21
C VAL A 10 -7.85 -3.75 13.60
N GLN A 11 -7.76 -5.00 14.10
CA GLN A 11 -8.92 -5.83 14.41
C GLN A 11 -9.84 -6.10 13.19
N THR A 12 -9.29 -6.02 11.98
CA THR A 12 -9.94 -6.33 10.70
C THR A 12 -8.89 -6.79 9.69
N THR A 13 -9.30 -7.39 8.57
CA THR A 13 -8.40 -8.01 7.59
C THR A 13 -8.13 -7.15 6.35
N THR A 14 -8.75 -5.98 6.20
CA THR A 14 -8.64 -5.19 4.97
C THR A 14 -8.26 -3.74 5.23
N GLY A 15 -7.77 -3.08 4.19
CA GLY A 15 -7.33 -1.69 4.25
C GLY A 15 -6.06 -1.54 5.08
N SER A 16 -5.06 -2.40 4.85
CA SER A 16 -3.78 -2.31 5.53
C SER A 16 -3.15 -0.94 5.28
N MET A 17 -2.81 -0.25 6.36
CA MET A 17 -2.20 1.08 6.34
C MET A 17 -1.55 1.36 7.69
N HIS A 18 -0.23 1.36 7.71
CA HIS A 18 0.56 1.67 8.90
C HIS A 18 1.53 2.79 8.57
N MET A 19 1.80 3.67 9.53
CA MET A 19 2.72 4.79 9.33
C MET A 19 3.89 4.68 10.28
N ILE A 20 5.09 4.78 9.70
CA ILE A 20 6.35 4.93 10.41
C ILE A 20 6.77 6.38 10.33
N GLU A 21 7.04 6.98 11.49
CA GLU A 21 7.66 8.30 11.59
C GLU A 21 9.11 8.12 12.06
N TYR A 22 10.07 8.51 11.22
CA TYR A 22 11.50 8.39 11.48
C TYR A 22 12.19 9.73 11.21
N ASN A 23 12.79 10.33 12.24
CA ASN A 23 13.51 11.62 12.14
C ASN A 23 12.71 12.73 11.43
N GLY A 24 11.41 12.83 11.73
CA GLY A 24 10.51 13.83 11.15
C GLY A 24 9.99 13.51 9.74
N ARG A 25 10.39 12.38 9.17
CA ARG A 25 9.89 11.84 7.89
C ARG A 25 8.81 10.79 8.13
N LYS A 26 7.84 10.68 7.23
CA LYS A 26 6.71 9.74 7.35
C LYS A 26 6.70 8.79 6.16
N ILE A 27 6.67 7.49 6.46
CA ILE A 27 6.56 6.41 5.49
C ILE A 27 5.29 5.63 5.77
N LEU A 28 4.56 5.24 4.74
CA LEU A 28 3.48 4.27 4.87
C LEU A 28 4.00 2.86 4.59
N LEU A 29 3.61 1.90 5.42
CA LEU A 29 3.65 0.48 5.12
C LEU A 29 2.26 0.08 4.66
N ASP A 30 2.16 -0.30 3.39
CA ASP A 30 0.92 -0.50 2.65
C ASP A 30 -0.01 0.72 2.66
N CYS A 31 -0.94 0.73 1.71
CA CYS A 31 -2.02 1.70 1.60
C CYS A 31 -3.18 1.07 0.83
N GLY A 32 -3.92 0.21 1.50
CA GLY A 32 -4.94 -0.65 0.89
C GLY A 32 -6.37 -0.15 0.98
N LEU A 33 -7.25 -0.68 0.14
CA LEU A 33 -8.70 -0.46 0.24
C LEU A 33 -9.32 -1.28 1.36
N VAL A 34 -10.16 -0.64 2.16
CA VAL A 34 -11.09 -1.33 3.06
C VAL A 34 -12.17 -1.98 2.22
N GLN A 35 -12.41 -3.28 2.43
CA GLN A 35 -13.48 -4.04 1.79
C GLN A 35 -14.56 -4.44 2.82
N GLY A 36 -15.78 -4.70 2.34
CA GLY A 36 -16.91 -5.05 3.20
C GLY A 36 -18.21 -4.38 2.76
N LYS A 37 -19.04 -4.00 3.72
CA LYS A 37 -20.34 -3.36 3.44
C LYS A 37 -20.14 -2.09 2.62
N ARG A 38 -20.79 -2.04 1.45
CA ARG A 38 -20.58 -1.01 0.42
C ARG A 38 -20.54 0.42 0.95
N LYS A 39 -21.45 0.81 1.85
CA LYS A 39 -21.51 2.19 2.37
C LYS A 39 -20.33 2.49 3.31
N GLU A 40 -20.03 1.57 4.22
CA GLU A 40 -18.96 1.73 5.22
C GLU A 40 -17.59 1.76 4.54
N SER A 41 -17.32 0.82 3.63
CA SER A 41 -16.06 0.80 2.87
C SER A 41 -15.91 2.05 2.00
N PHE A 42 -16.99 2.52 1.37
CA PHE A 42 -17.00 3.73 0.57
C PHE A 42 -16.63 4.99 1.39
N GLU A 43 -17.15 5.13 2.60
CA GLU A 43 -16.85 6.24 3.49
C GLU A 43 -15.42 6.16 4.03
N GLN A 44 -14.99 4.99 4.50
CA GLN A 44 -13.64 4.79 5.06
C GLN A 44 -12.54 5.01 4.01
N ASN A 45 -12.74 4.54 2.78
CA ASN A 45 -11.74 4.69 1.72
C ASN A 45 -11.54 6.15 1.29
N ARG A 46 -12.53 7.03 1.51
CA ARG A 46 -12.42 8.47 1.24
C ARG A 46 -11.79 9.26 2.38
N ASN A 47 -11.76 8.69 3.58
CA ASN A 47 -11.18 9.35 4.73
C ASN A 47 -9.70 9.00 4.86
N ILE A 48 -8.83 9.94 4.46
CA ILE A 48 -7.39 9.84 4.70
C ILE A 48 -7.09 10.53 6.04
N PRO A 49 -6.65 9.80 7.09
CA PRO A 49 -6.54 10.35 8.45
C PRO A 49 -5.28 11.21 8.68
N PHE A 50 -4.62 11.65 7.60
CA PHE A 50 -3.39 12.43 7.63
C PHE A 50 -3.27 13.29 6.37
N LYS A 51 -2.38 14.29 6.44
CA LYS A 51 -2.07 15.14 5.31
C LYS A 51 -1.15 14.38 4.33
N VAL A 52 -1.64 14.16 3.12
CA VAL A 52 -0.95 13.36 2.09
C VAL A 52 0.40 13.94 1.69
N SER A 53 0.54 15.27 1.68
CA SER A 53 1.81 15.95 1.36
C SER A 53 2.94 15.68 2.35
N ASP A 54 2.63 15.13 3.53
CA ASP A 54 3.64 14.84 4.54
C ASP A 54 4.24 13.44 4.39
N ILE A 55 3.72 12.61 3.47
CA ILE A 55 4.20 11.24 3.26
C ILE A 55 5.36 11.29 2.26
N ASP A 56 6.54 10.84 2.72
CA ASP A 56 7.77 10.86 1.93
C ASP A 56 7.87 9.64 1.01
N ALA A 57 7.39 8.47 1.46
CA ALA A 57 7.43 7.23 0.70
C ALA A 57 6.36 6.23 1.15
N ILE A 58 6.12 5.22 0.31
CA ILE A 58 5.31 4.06 0.61
C ILE A 58 6.17 2.80 0.40
N VAL A 59 6.12 1.86 1.32
CA VAL A 59 6.65 0.51 1.18
C VAL A 59 5.46 -0.42 1.02
N LEU A 60 5.34 -1.07 -0.14
CA LEU A 60 4.25 -1.96 -0.46
C LEU A 60 4.72 -3.41 -0.37
N SER A 61 4.11 -4.18 0.52
CA SER A 61 4.45 -5.58 0.77
C SER A 61 4.08 -6.48 -0.40
N HIS A 62 2.88 -6.33 -0.97
CA HIS A 62 2.39 -7.13 -2.08
C HIS A 62 1.20 -6.48 -2.81
N ALA A 63 0.79 -7.06 -3.93
CA ALA A 63 -0.12 -6.42 -4.89
C ALA A 63 -1.62 -6.53 -4.57
N HIS A 64 -2.06 -7.19 -3.49
CA HIS A 64 -3.48 -7.27 -3.18
C HIS A 64 -4.10 -5.88 -2.94
N ILE A 65 -5.37 -5.73 -3.31
CA ILE A 65 -6.08 -4.44 -3.31
C ILE A 65 -6.26 -3.87 -1.90
N ASP A 66 -6.39 -4.72 -0.90
CA ASP A 66 -6.42 -4.34 0.51
C ASP A 66 -5.03 -4.00 1.10
N HIS A 67 -3.98 -3.98 0.26
CA HIS A 67 -2.65 -3.47 0.56
C HIS A 67 -2.19 -2.34 -0.38
N CYS A 68 -2.59 -2.34 -1.66
CA CYS A 68 -2.16 -1.34 -2.64
C CYS A 68 -3.28 -0.36 -3.07
N GLY A 69 -4.54 -0.72 -2.85
CA GLY A 69 -5.68 -0.15 -3.57
C GLY A 69 -6.00 1.31 -3.28
N ARG A 70 -5.44 1.92 -2.23
CA ARG A 70 -5.60 3.36 -1.93
C ARG A 70 -4.45 4.22 -2.44
N ILE A 71 -3.36 3.64 -2.94
CA ILE A 71 -2.21 4.42 -3.44
C ILE A 71 -2.63 5.43 -4.53
N PRO A 72 -3.46 5.10 -5.53
CA PRO A 72 -3.87 6.09 -6.53
C PRO A 72 -4.73 7.23 -5.96
N ALA A 73 -5.50 6.95 -4.90
CA ALA A 73 -6.24 7.99 -4.18
C ALA A 73 -5.29 9.00 -3.51
N LEU A 74 -4.18 8.52 -2.93
CA LEU A 74 -3.14 9.40 -2.38
C LEU A 74 -2.47 10.23 -3.48
N VAL A 75 -2.19 9.64 -4.64
CA VAL A 75 -1.63 10.37 -5.79
C VAL A 75 -2.58 11.47 -6.27
N ARG A 76 -3.88 11.18 -6.38
CA ARG A 76 -4.92 12.19 -6.67
C ARG A 76 -4.90 13.35 -5.67
N LEU A 77 -4.65 13.04 -4.39
CA LEU A 77 -4.59 14.00 -3.29
C LEU A 77 -3.22 14.69 -3.13
N GLY A 78 -2.28 14.45 -4.05
CA GLY A 78 -1.01 15.16 -4.14
C GLY A 78 0.21 14.42 -3.60
N PHE A 79 0.13 13.11 -3.35
CA PHE A 79 1.32 12.30 -3.07
C PHE A 79 2.24 12.26 -4.30
N ASN A 80 3.54 12.51 -4.10
CA ASN A 80 4.56 12.45 -5.16
C ASN A 80 5.79 11.61 -4.79
N GLY A 81 5.79 11.00 -3.60
CA GLY A 81 6.90 10.18 -3.11
C GLY A 81 7.02 8.86 -3.88
N LYS A 82 8.05 8.08 -3.54
CA LYS A 82 8.27 6.76 -4.16
C LYS A 82 7.45 5.68 -3.51
N VAL A 83 7.04 4.69 -4.30
CA VAL A 83 6.41 3.44 -3.85
C VAL A 83 7.40 2.31 -4.06
N TYR A 84 8.04 1.85 -2.99
CA TYR A 84 8.99 0.75 -3.03
C TYR A 84 8.27 -0.59 -2.93
N CYS A 85 8.59 -1.52 -3.82
CA CYS A 85 8.08 -2.89 -3.79
C CYS A 85 9.00 -3.81 -4.60
N THR A 86 8.69 -5.10 -4.66
CA THR A 86 9.40 -6.02 -5.57
C THR A 86 8.99 -5.79 -7.04
N PRO A 87 9.80 -6.19 -8.03
CA PRO A 87 9.45 -6.07 -9.44
C PRO A 87 8.12 -6.75 -9.79
N ALA A 88 7.91 -7.97 -9.31
CA ALA A 88 6.65 -8.69 -9.55
C ALA A 88 5.45 -8.01 -8.88
N THR A 89 5.60 -7.45 -7.68
CA THR A 89 4.53 -6.66 -7.05
C THR A 89 4.20 -5.40 -7.87
N ARG A 90 5.19 -4.73 -8.47
CA ARG A 90 4.95 -3.57 -9.35
C ARG A 90 4.09 -3.96 -10.55
N ASP A 91 4.41 -5.06 -11.21
CA ASP A 91 3.68 -5.52 -12.40
C ASP A 91 2.26 -5.99 -12.06
N LEU A 92 2.10 -6.74 -10.96
CA LEU A 92 0.79 -7.17 -10.51
C LEU A 92 -0.06 -5.98 -10.02
N ALA A 93 0.53 -5.02 -9.31
CA ALA A 93 -0.18 -3.83 -8.84
C ALA A 93 -0.73 -3.01 -10.01
N GLU A 94 -0.01 -2.90 -11.14
CA GLU A 94 -0.52 -2.23 -12.34
C GLU A 94 -1.84 -2.83 -12.82
N ILE A 95 -1.90 -4.17 -12.90
CA ILE A 95 -3.09 -4.91 -13.32
C ILE A 95 -4.23 -4.71 -12.31
N MET A 96 -3.94 -4.95 -11.02
CA MET A 96 -4.94 -4.87 -9.95
C MET A 96 -5.53 -3.47 -9.82
N LEU A 97 -4.70 -2.42 -9.87
CA LEU A 97 -5.14 -1.03 -9.75
C LEU A 97 -5.93 -0.58 -10.99
N SER A 98 -5.54 -1.02 -12.18
CA SER A 98 -6.28 -0.71 -13.42
C SER A 98 -7.66 -1.35 -13.43
N ASP A 99 -7.77 -2.62 -13.01
CA ASP A 99 -9.07 -3.30 -12.88
C ASP A 99 -9.93 -2.65 -11.79
N SER A 100 -9.32 -2.30 -10.64
CA SER A 100 -10.03 -1.60 -9.57
C SER A 100 -10.58 -0.25 -10.02
N ALA A 101 -9.81 0.55 -10.77
CA ALA A 101 -10.28 1.82 -11.33
C ALA A 101 -11.46 1.60 -12.28
N PHE A 102 -11.38 0.61 -13.18
CA PHE A 102 -12.46 0.28 -14.11
C PHE A 102 -13.75 -0.13 -13.39
N LEU A 103 -13.65 -1.03 -12.41
CA LEU A 103 -14.79 -1.47 -11.62
C LEU A 103 -15.43 -0.32 -10.84
N GLN A 104 -14.61 0.55 -10.23
CA GLN A 104 -15.09 1.74 -9.54
C GLN A 104 -15.82 2.72 -10.47
N GLU A 105 -15.32 2.93 -11.68
CA GLU A 105 -15.99 3.74 -12.71
C GLU A 105 -17.37 3.18 -13.04
N LYS A 106 -17.46 1.88 -13.34
CA LYS A 106 -18.74 1.22 -13.66
C LYS A 106 -19.74 1.27 -12.50
N ASP A 107 -19.25 1.08 -11.28
CA ASP A 107 -20.08 1.14 -10.08
C ASP A 107 -20.64 2.56 -9.85
N VAL A 108 -19.81 3.58 -9.99
CA VAL A 108 -20.22 4.97 -9.83
C VAL A 108 -21.17 5.38 -10.94
N GLU A 109 -20.93 5.02 -12.20
CA GLU A 109 -21.86 5.23 -13.33
C GLU A 109 -23.25 4.65 -13.02
N TYR A 110 -23.30 3.39 -12.61
CA TYR A 110 -24.56 2.69 -12.30
C TYR A 110 -25.32 3.36 -11.15
N VAL A 111 -24.63 3.64 -10.04
CA VAL A 111 -25.25 4.25 -8.85
C VAL A 111 -25.68 5.68 -9.13
N ASN A 112 -24.87 6.47 -9.84
CA ASN A 112 -25.18 7.86 -10.16
C ASN A 112 -26.37 7.98 -11.11
N LYS A 113 -26.56 7.05 -12.05
CA LYS A 113 -27.78 7.02 -12.88
C LYS A 113 -29.05 6.92 -12.03
N LYS A 114 -29.03 6.09 -10.98
CA LYS A 114 -30.16 5.96 -10.04
C LYS A 114 -30.30 7.20 -9.15
N ARG A 115 -29.19 7.76 -8.64
CA ARG A 115 -29.19 8.93 -7.75
C ARG A 115 -29.62 10.20 -8.46
N ALA A 116 -29.20 10.42 -9.71
CA ALA A 116 -29.63 11.53 -10.55
C ALA A 116 -31.14 11.55 -10.73
N ARG A 117 -31.76 10.40 -11.02
CA ARG A 117 -33.23 10.25 -11.10
C ARG A 117 -33.95 10.57 -9.79
N GLN A 118 -33.26 10.46 -8.66
CA GLN A 118 -33.78 10.76 -7.32
C GLN A 118 -33.42 12.17 -6.82
N GLY A 119 -32.75 12.99 -7.63
CA GLY A 119 -32.27 14.32 -7.22
C GLY A 119 -31.22 14.28 -6.10
N LYS A 120 -30.49 13.17 -5.93
CA LYS A 120 -29.48 13.01 -4.88
C LYS A 120 -28.09 13.41 -5.36
N VAL A 121 -27.25 13.90 -4.44
CA VAL A 121 -25.83 14.19 -4.68
C VAL A 121 -25.14 12.97 -5.29
N LEU A 122 -24.40 13.17 -6.39
CA LEU A 122 -23.69 12.11 -7.09
C LEU A 122 -22.43 11.70 -6.32
N PHE A 123 -22.04 10.45 -6.48
CA PHE A 123 -20.77 9.96 -5.96
C PHE A 123 -19.63 10.31 -6.92
N GLU A 124 -18.51 10.71 -6.35
CA GLU A 124 -17.25 10.90 -7.07
C GLU A 124 -16.40 9.64 -6.99
N LEU A 125 -15.56 9.43 -8.00
CA LEU A 125 -14.58 8.34 -8.03
C LEU A 125 -13.51 8.58 -6.97
N LEU A 126 -13.06 7.50 -6.32
CA LEU A 126 -11.91 7.59 -5.43
C LEU A 126 -10.63 7.91 -6.21
N TYR A 127 -10.48 7.27 -7.38
CA TYR A 127 -9.47 7.52 -8.39
C TYR A 127 -9.94 6.96 -9.73
N ASP A 128 -9.29 7.35 -10.82
CA ASP A 128 -9.55 6.87 -12.19
C ASP A 128 -8.31 6.24 -12.85
N GLN A 129 -8.44 5.83 -14.11
CA GLN A 129 -7.32 5.25 -14.88
C GLN A 129 -6.12 6.21 -14.99
N ASN A 130 -6.33 7.51 -15.09
CA ASN A 130 -5.24 8.47 -15.18
C ASN A 130 -4.46 8.58 -13.86
N ASP A 131 -5.15 8.44 -12.71
CA ASP A 131 -4.47 8.33 -11.42
C ASP A 131 -3.61 7.08 -11.34
N VAL A 132 -4.08 5.94 -11.85
CA VAL A 132 -3.28 4.71 -11.92
C VAL A 132 -2.02 4.92 -12.76
N LEU A 133 -2.15 5.51 -13.96
CA LEU A 133 -1.00 5.83 -14.81
C LEU A 133 0.01 6.78 -14.14
N ARG A 134 -0.47 7.78 -13.37
CA ARG A 134 0.41 8.64 -12.56
C ARG A 134 1.07 7.87 -11.43
N THR A 135 0.33 6.99 -10.78
CA THR A 135 0.78 6.15 -9.68
C THR A 135 1.92 5.24 -10.12
N MET A 136 1.80 4.57 -11.26
CA MET A 136 2.82 3.64 -11.75
C MET A 136 4.17 4.32 -12.04
N LYS A 137 4.21 5.65 -12.29
CA LYS A 137 5.46 6.41 -12.44
C LYS A 137 6.21 6.62 -11.14
N LEU A 138 5.54 6.42 -10.00
CA LEU A 138 6.11 6.57 -8.67
C LEU A 138 6.65 5.25 -8.10
N PHE A 139 6.31 4.11 -8.72
CA PHE A 139 6.81 2.81 -8.33
C PHE A 139 8.33 2.70 -8.58
N GLU A 140 9.06 2.23 -7.58
CA GLU A 140 10.49 1.99 -7.62
C GLU A 140 10.75 0.55 -7.18
N PRO A 141 10.91 -0.38 -8.15
CA PRO A 141 11.11 -1.79 -7.83
C PRO A 141 12.50 -2.02 -7.20
N VAL A 142 12.55 -2.91 -6.22
CA VAL A 142 13.77 -3.34 -5.52
C VAL A 142 13.74 -4.87 -5.41
N ASP A 143 14.80 -5.52 -5.85
CA ASP A 143 14.92 -6.99 -5.78
C ASP A 143 15.02 -7.48 -4.32
N TYR A 144 14.66 -8.75 -4.11
CA TYR A 144 14.84 -9.40 -2.81
C TYR A 144 16.30 -9.38 -2.37
N GLY A 145 16.53 -9.26 -1.07
CA GLY A 145 17.86 -9.23 -0.46
C GLY A 145 18.69 -7.96 -0.74
N VAL A 146 18.24 -7.06 -1.63
CA VAL A 146 18.92 -5.80 -1.91
C VAL A 146 18.58 -4.77 -0.83
N GLN A 147 19.61 -4.28 -0.13
CA GLN A 147 19.47 -3.14 0.77
C GLN A 147 19.36 -1.84 -0.04
N LYS A 148 18.22 -1.16 0.08
CA LYS A 148 17.94 0.14 -0.53
C LYS A 148 17.79 1.20 0.55
N GLU A 149 18.58 2.26 0.50
CA GLU A 149 18.35 3.42 1.35
C GLU A 149 17.15 4.22 0.81
N ILE A 150 16.05 4.25 1.56
CA ILE A 150 14.78 4.90 1.16
C ILE A 150 14.61 6.28 1.81
N LEU A 151 15.30 6.52 2.92
CA LEU A 151 15.48 7.80 3.59
C LEU A 151 16.87 7.82 4.23
N PRO A 152 17.44 9.01 4.54
CA PRO A 152 18.74 9.08 5.20
C PRO A 152 18.82 8.23 6.47
N ASN A 153 19.73 7.27 6.50
CA ASN A 153 19.95 6.30 7.58
C ASN A 153 18.79 5.32 7.83
N LEU A 154 17.93 5.09 6.83
CA LEU A 154 16.86 4.10 6.87
C LEU A 154 16.92 3.22 5.61
N LYS A 155 17.31 1.96 5.81
CA LYS A 155 17.48 0.98 4.73
C LYS A 155 16.34 -0.02 4.72
N LEU A 156 15.79 -0.25 3.54
CA LEU A 156 14.76 -1.23 3.25
C LEU A 156 15.40 -2.48 2.61
N THR A 157 14.98 -3.66 3.07
CA THR A 157 15.23 -4.93 2.36
C THR A 157 13.94 -5.72 2.28
N PHE A 158 13.63 -6.23 1.09
CA PHE A 158 12.53 -7.17 0.89
C PHE A 158 13.05 -8.62 0.98
N ASN A 159 12.31 -9.50 1.64
CA ASN A 159 12.55 -10.95 1.65
C ASN A 159 11.27 -11.66 1.26
N ASP A 160 11.36 -12.78 0.54
CA ASP A 160 10.19 -13.47 0.01
C ASP A 160 9.23 -13.92 1.14
N ALA A 161 7.98 -13.47 1.09
CA ALA A 161 6.95 -13.83 2.04
C ALA A 161 6.18 -15.10 1.66
N GLY A 162 6.36 -15.62 0.44
CA GLY A 162 5.71 -16.84 -0.04
C GLY A 162 4.18 -16.79 -0.13
N HIS A 163 3.55 -15.61 -0.07
CA HIS A 163 2.09 -15.42 -0.05
C HIS A 163 1.49 -15.37 -1.45
N ILE A 164 2.02 -14.47 -2.28
CA ILE A 164 1.73 -14.36 -3.72
C ILE A 164 3.03 -14.07 -4.47
N LEU A 165 3.01 -14.15 -5.79
CA LEU A 165 4.18 -13.79 -6.59
C LEU A 165 4.64 -12.35 -6.27
N GLY A 166 5.88 -12.22 -5.80
CA GLY A 166 6.45 -10.92 -5.42
C GLY A 166 6.08 -10.42 -4.02
N SER A 167 5.33 -11.18 -3.22
CA SER A 167 5.01 -10.78 -1.85
C SER A 167 6.25 -10.75 -0.97
N ALA A 168 6.37 -9.72 -0.13
CA ALA A 168 7.56 -9.52 0.67
C ALA A 168 7.28 -9.21 2.14
N THR A 169 8.11 -9.81 3.00
CA THR A 169 8.40 -9.21 4.30
C THR A 169 9.36 -8.05 4.09
N CYS A 170 9.18 -6.98 4.85
CA CYS A 170 9.91 -5.73 4.70
C CYS A 170 10.71 -5.47 5.97
N THR A 171 12.04 -5.41 5.86
CA THR A 171 12.90 -5.00 6.96
C THR A 171 13.31 -3.55 6.80
N LEU A 172 13.26 -2.79 7.89
CA LEU A 172 13.73 -1.43 7.99
C LEU A 172 14.85 -1.36 9.02
N ASP A 173 16.08 -1.24 8.53
CA ASP A 173 17.28 -1.10 9.33
C ASP A 173 17.63 0.37 9.54
N TYR A 174 17.82 0.76 10.80
CA TYR A 174 18.09 2.14 11.20
C TYR A 174 18.98 2.22 12.44
N LEU A 175 19.48 3.43 12.72
CA LEU A 175 20.21 3.71 13.95
C LEU A 175 19.31 4.40 14.98
N LYS A 176 19.35 3.90 16.22
CA LYS A 176 18.77 4.54 17.41
C LYS A 176 19.88 4.75 18.43
N ASP A 177 20.20 6.01 18.72
CA ASP A 177 21.27 6.40 19.66
C ASP A 177 22.62 5.73 19.31
N GLY A 178 22.94 5.69 18.01
CA GLY A 178 24.15 5.07 17.48
C GLY A 178 24.14 3.53 17.43
N LYS A 179 23.07 2.88 17.91
CA LYS A 179 22.94 1.41 17.90
C LYS A 179 22.04 0.93 16.76
N PRO A 180 22.40 -0.17 16.07
CA PRO A 180 21.55 -0.75 15.05
C PRO A 180 20.22 -1.22 15.64
N ARG A 181 19.15 -1.02 14.87
CA ARG A 181 17.80 -1.49 15.15
C ARG A 181 17.16 -1.92 13.83
N ARG A 182 16.29 -2.91 13.93
CA ARG A 182 15.49 -3.42 12.82
C ARG A 182 14.00 -3.35 13.19
N LEU A 183 13.18 -2.97 12.22
CA LEU A 183 11.74 -3.20 12.25
C LEU A 183 11.40 -4.16 11.12
N LEU A 184 10.72 -5.26 11.44
CA LEU A 184 10.20 -6.20 10.46
C LEU A 184 8.69 -5.99 10.33
N TYR A 185 8.22 -5.74 9.11
CA TYR A 185 6.82 -5.75 8.74
C TYR A 185 6.57 -6.95 7.84
N THR A 186 5.68 -7.85 8.25
CA THR A 186 5.51 -9.14 7.56
C THR A 186 4.70 -9.01 6.27
N GLY A 187 3.82 -8.01 6.17
CA GLY A 187 2.69 -8.10 5.25
C GLY A 187 1.89 -9.38 5.51
N ASP A 188 1.36 -9.96 4.44
CA ASP A 188 0.78 -11.30 4.48
C ASP A 188 1.86 -12.35 4.27
N LEU A 189 1.87 -13.38 5.13
CA LEU A 189 2.80 -14.50 5.06
C LEU A 189 2.12 -15.72 4.45
N GLY A 190 2.79 -16.34 3.49
CA GLY A 190 2.33 -17.57 2.88
C GLY A 190 2.57 -18.81 3.73
N GLN A 191 1.97 -19.91 3.29
CA GLN A 191 2.23 -21.24 3.85
C GLN A 191 3.37 -21.91 3.13
N LYS A 192 4.13 -22.74 3.86
CA LYS A 192 5.16 -23.58 3.27
C LYS A 192 4.56 -24.57 2.27
N ASP A 193 5.36 -24.94 1.28
CA ASP A 193 5.07 -25.95 0.27
C ASP A 193 3.84 -25.62 -0.60
N THR A 194 3.57 -24.32 -0.77
CA THR A 194 2.53 -23.81 -1.67
C THR A 194 3.00 -23.98 -3.13
N PRO A 195 2.20 -24.59 -4.02
CA PRO A 195 2.58 -24.73 -5.43
C PRO A 195 2.94 -23.39 -6.08
N PHE A 196 4.02 -23.37 -6.88
CA PHE A 196 4.53 -22.23 -7.65
C PHE A 196 5.11 -21.06 -6.83
N LEU A 197 5.10 -21.12 -5.51
CA LEU A 197 5.70 -20.12 -4.62
C LEU A 197 6.88 -20.72 -3.85
N SER A 198 7.87 -19.89 -3.57
CA SER A 198 8.93 -20.22 -2.62
C SER A 198 8.38 -20.25 -1.20
N ASN A 199 9.04 -21.00 -0.33
CA ASN A 199 8.75 -20.92 1.10
C ASN A 199 9.09 -19.52 1.64
N PRO A 200 8.31 -19.00 2.62
CA PRO A 200 8.63 -17.73 3.27
C PRO A 200 10.05 -17.77 3.86
N GLU A 201 10.85 -16.75 3.56
CA GLU A 201 12.20 -16.60 4.08
C GLU A 201 12.17 -16.26 5.58
N VAL A 202 13.10 -16.85 6.33
CA VAL A 202 13.29 -16.53 7.75
C VAL A 202 14.21 -15.30 7.84
N VAL A 203 13.70 -14.23 8.41
CA VAL A 203 14.51 -13.04 8.71
C VAL A 203 15.17 -13.21 10.07
N GLU A 204 16.50 -13.25 10.09
CA GLU A 204 17.29 -13.30 11.32
C GLU A 204 17.45 -11.92 11.97
N ASP A 205 17.70 -11.91 13.29
CA ASP A 205 17.91 -10.71 14.12
C ASP A 205 19.28 -10.05 13.90
#